data_AF-A0A523T5Y1-F1
#
_entry.id   AF-A0A523T5Y1-F1
#
_cell.length_a   1.000
_cell.length_b   1.000
_cell.length_c   1.000
_cell.angle_alpha   90.00
_cell.angle_beta   90.00
_cell.angle_gamma   90.00
#
_symmetry.space_group_name_H-M   'P 1'
#
loop_
_entity.id
_entity.type
_entity.pdbx_description
1 polymer ?
#
loop_
_entity_poly.entity_id
_entity_poly.type
_entity_poly.pdbx_seq_one_letter_code
_entity_poly.pdbx_strand_id
1 'polypeptide(L)'
;MAELNAKLILKTVVPRVLKAAVWGSLTFLIVYYLPMMLYPQDLLPIDYTTTLFDFAMISIFFVVAGQLFSGTIIGCGFGIARALVIIAYFFMISDGGIFSVTLPISEVTVNLAVDISIFLLMVVSVNLLAIAKNLLEAITILTEKSTEINFTQVRR
;
A
#
# COMPACT_ATOMS: atom_id res chain seq x y z
N MET A 1 12.99 -34.99 -11.96
CA MET A 1 12.29 -33.90 -12.70
C MET A 1 11.70 -32.86 -11.74
N ALA A 2 10.97 -33.23 -10.68
CA ALA A 2 10.41 -32.26 -9.71
C ALA A 2 11.46 -31.49 -8.88
N GLU A 3 12.52 -32.16 -8.41
CA GLU A 3 13.55 -31.52 -7.56
C GLU A 3 14.43 -30.49 -8.28
N LEU A 4 14.67 -30.70 -9.58
CA LEU A 4 15.46 -29.77 -10.40
C LEU A 4 14.68 -28.46 -10.66
N ASN A 5 13.36 -28.59 -10.84
CA ASN A 5 12.45 -27.46 -11.07
C ASN A 5 12.24 -26.65 -9.78
N ALA A 6 12.12 -27.34 -8.63
CA ALA A 6 12.04 -26.69 -7.33
C ALA A 6 13.27 -25.83 -7.02
N LYS A 7 14.49 -26.30 -7.30
CA LYS A 7 15.73 -25.50 -7.11
C LYS A 7 15.81 -24.28 -8.03
N LEU A 8 15.33 -24.38 -9.27
CA LEU A 8 15.27 -23.26 -10.21
C LEU A 8 14.25 -22.19 -9.80
N ILE A 9 13.07 -22.63 -9.35
CA ILE A 9 12.05 -21.75 -8.78
C ILE A 9 12.57 -21.10 -7.49
N LEU A 10 13.22 -21.87 -6.60
CA LEU A 10 13.83 -21.33 -5.38
C LEU A 10 14.86 -20.25 -5.70
N LYS A 11 15.76 -20.49 -6.66
CA LYS A 11 16.82 -19.53 -7.03
C LYS A 11 16.26 -18.22 -7.60
N THR A 12 15.08 -18.25 -8.22
CA THR A 12 14.41 -17.07 -8.80
C THR A 12 13.47 -16.37 -7.82
N VAL A 13 12.77 -17.14 -6.97
CA VAL A 13 11.78 -16.64 -6.02
C VAL A 13 12.43 -16.13 -4.73
N VAL A 14 13.50 -16.78 -4.24
CA VAL A 14 14.23 -16.36 -3.04
C VAL A 14 14.70 -14.90 -3.08
N PRO A 15 15.34 -14.37 -4.14
CA PRO A 15 15.73 -12.97 -4.16
C PRO A 15 14.52 -12.02 -4.17
N ARG A 16 13.40 -12.42 -4.78
CA ARG A 16 12.14 -11.64 -4.76
C ARG A 16 11.52 -11.62 -3.37
N VAL A 17 11.49 -12.76 -2.68
CA VAL A 17 10.97 -12.87 -1.31
C VAL A 17 11.87 -12.12 -0.33
N LEU A 18 13.20 -12.21 -0.47
CA LEU A 18 14.16 -11.48 0.35
C LEU A 18 13.98 -9.96 0.16
N LYS A 19 13.85 -9.51 -1.10
CA LYS A 19 13.56 -8.11 -1.40
C LYS A 19 12.21 -7.67 -0.82
N ALA A 20 11.18 -8.50 -0.92
CA ALA A 20 9.87 -8.23 -0.34
C ALA A 20 9.93 -8.16 1.19
N ALA A 21 10.71 -9.02 1.85
CA ALA A 21 10.91 -9.02 3.30
C ALA A 21 11.63 -7.76 3.76
N VAL A 22 12.69 -7.34 3.06
CA VAL A 22 13.41 -6.09 3.35
C VAL A 22 12.48 -4.87 3.20
N TRP A 23 11.73 -4.79 2.09
CA TRP A 23 10.80 -3.68 1.87
C TRP A 23 9.61 -3.69 2.83
N GLY A 24 9.09 -4.87 3.16
CA GLY A 24 8.03 -5.04 4.16
C GLY A 24 8.51 -4.61 5.55
N SER A 25 9.70 -5.06 5.97
CA SER A 25 10.30 -4.66 7.24
C SER A 25 10.57 -3.15 7.29
N LEU A 26 11.05 -2.56 6.20
CA LEU A 26 11.27 -1.11 6.12
C LEU A 26 9.94 -0.35 6.22
N THR A 27 8.90 -0.86 5.57
CA THR A 27 7.55 -0.27 5.65
C THR A 27 7.00 -0.34 7.07
N PHE A 28 7.17 -1.45 7.78
CA PHE A 28 6.78 -1.58 9.18
C PHE A 28 7.49 -0.54 10.07
N LEU A 29 8.80 -0.37 9.89
CA LEU A 29 9.56 0.63 10.66
C LEU A 29 9.04 2.06 10.42
N ILE A 30 8.75 2.41 9.17
CA ILE A 30 8.32 3.78 8.82
C ILE A 30 6.85 4.03 9.21
N VAL A 31 5.97 3.06 8.94
CA VAL A 31 4.51 3.24 9.06
C VAL A 31 4.01 2.98 10.48
N TYR A 32 4.66 2.10 11.24
CA TYR A 32 4.22 1.74 12.58
C TYR A 32 5.19 2.23 13.67
N TYR A 33 6.48 1.92 13.54
CA TYR A 33 7.45 2.22 14.60
C TYR A 33 7.75 3.72 14.73
N LEU A 34 7.87 4.44 13.60
CA LEU A 34 8.16 5.88 13.58
C LEU A 34 7.04 6.72 14.23
N PRO A 35 5.75 6.56 13.88
CA PRO A 35 4.67 7.29 14.54
C PRO A 35 4.56 6.96 16.03
N MET A 36 4.75 5.69 16.40
CA MET A 36 4.71 5.26 17.79
C MET A 36 5.85 5.86 18.63
N MET A 37 7.00 6.15 18.03
CA MET A 37 8.13 6.80 18.70
C MET A 37 7.95 8.33 18.81
N LEU A 38 7.35 8.97 17.81
CA LEU A 38 7.18 10.43 17.78
C LEU A 38 6.02 10.91 18.65
N TYR A 39 4.98 10.09 18.84
CA TYR A 39 3.79 10.48 19.59
C TYR A 39 3.77 9.81 20.98
N PRO A 40 3.72 10.58 22.08
CA PRO A 40 3.54 10.04 23.41
C PRO A 40 2.18 9.33 23.52
N GLN A 41 2.17 8.10 24.04
CA GLN A 41 0.95 7.30 24.15
C GLN A 41 -0.12 7.95 25.05
N ASP A 42 0.31 8.82 25.97
CA ASP A 42 -0.56 9.50 26.94
C ASP A 42 -1.39 10.64 26.33
N LEU A 43 -1.05 11.09 25.12
CA LEU A 43 -1.74 12.17 24.40
C LEU A 43 -2.64 11.67 23.27
N LEU A 44 -2.61 10.37 22.98
CA LEU A 44 -3.39 9.79 21.90
C LEU A 44 -4.73 9.27 22.44
N PRO A 45 -5.87 9.59 21.78
CA PRO A 45 -7.14 8.98 22.12
C PRO A 45 -7.05 7.45 22.02
N ILE A 46 -7.83 6.77 22.86
CA ILE A 46 -7.71 5.33 23.20
C ILE A 46 -7.80 4.37 21.98
N ASP A 47 -8.14 4.86 20.78
CA ASP A 47 -8.32 4.05 19.56
C ASP A 47 -7.35 4.36 18.40
N TYR A 48 -6.31 5.18 18.63
CA TYR A 48 -5.35 5.49 17.57
C TYR A 48 -4.38 4.32 17.26
N THR A 49 -4.11 3.48 18.26
CA THR A 49 -3.15 2.37 18.18
C THR A 49 -3.66 1.22 17.31
N THR A 50 -4.94 0.89 17.43
CA THR A 50 -5.67 -0.12 16.63
C THR A 50 -5.71 0.32 15.17
N THR A 51 -6.12 1.57 14.94
CA THR A 51 -6.14 2.19 13.61
C THR A 51 -4.75 2.13 12.95
N LEU A 52 -3.70 2.63 13.61
CA LEU A 52 -2.34 2.55 13.07
C LEU A 52 -1.88 1.13 12.77
N PHE A 53 -2.22 0.16 13.62
CA PHE A 53 -1.85 -1.24 13.42
C PHE A 53 -2.53 -1.82 12.15
N ASP A 54 -3.81 -1.54 11.96
CA ASP A 54 -4.56 -1.97 10.77
C ASP A 54 -3.95 -1.39 9.49
N PHE A 55 -3.62 -0.09 9.51
CA PHE A 55 -2.97 0.57 8.38
C PHE A 55 -1.61 -0.05 8.05
N ALA A 56 -0.82 -0.37 9.09
CA ALA A 56 0.48 -1.02 8.93
C ALA A 56 0.33 -2.42 8.31
N MET A 57 -0.62 -3.22 8.79
CA MET A 57 -0.91 -4.56 8.24
C MET A 57 -1.32 -4.50 6.78
N ILE A 58 -2.25 -3.61 6.42
CA ILE A 58 -2.66 -3.38 5.03
C ILE A 58 -1.46 -2.97 4.16
N SER A 59 -0.65 -2.03 4.65
CA SER A 59 0.52 -1.53 3.93
C SER A 59 1.56 -2.63 3.68
N ILE A 60 1.86 -3.43 4.69
CA ILE A 60 2.81 -4.55 4.57
C ILE A 60 2.28 -5.60 3.58
N PHE A 61 1.01 -5.97 3.69
CA PHE A 61 0.40 -6.92 2.76
C PHE A 61 0.57 -6.49 1.30
N PHE A 62 0.22 -5.24 0.98
CA PHE A 62 0.34 -4.73 -0.39
C PHE A 62 1.78 -4.54 -0.84
N VAL A 63 2.71 -4.16 0.04
CA VAL A 63 4.14 -4.07 -0.28
C VAL A 63 4.70 -5.44 -0.62
N VAL A 64 4.40 -6.46 0.19
CA VAL A 64 4.85 -7.83 -0.04
C VAL A 64 4.22 -8.39 -1.32
N ALA A 65 2.89 -8.30 -1.47
CA ALA A 65 2.19 -8.76 -2.66
C ALA A 65 2.70 -8.06 -3.94
N GLY A 66 2.87 -6.73 -3.90
CA GLY A 66 3.39 -5.97 -5.03
C GLY A 66 4.81 -6.37 -5.43
N GLN A 67 5.69 -6.68 -4.47
CA GLN A 67 7.06 -7.16 -4.76
C GLN A 67 7.06 -8.59 -5.33
N LEU A 68 6.17 -9.47 -4.85
CA LEU A 68 6.06 -10.83 -5.37
C LEU A 68 5.60 -10.86 -6.83
N PHE A 69 4.66 -9.99 -7.20
CA PHE A 69 4.10 -9.89 -8.55
C PHE A 69 4.71 -8.77 -9.39
N SER A 70 5.83 -8.18 -8.97
CA SER A 70 6.47 -7.06 -9.65
C SER A 70 6.85 -7.41 -11.10
N GLY A 71 6.54 -6.49 -12.03
CA GLY A 71 6.77 -6.66 -13.46
C GLY A 71 5.76 -7.57 -14.16
N THR A 72 4.61 -7.85 -13.53
CA THR A 72 3.51 -8.61 -14.14
C THR A 72 2.24 -7.77 -14.17
N ILE A 73 1.30 -8.10 -15.06
CA ILE A 73 -0.03 -7.45 -15.13
C ILE A 73 -0.77 -7.58 -13.78
N ILE A 74 -0.58 -8.71 -13.08
CA ILE A 74 -1.14 -8.95 -11.75
C ILE A 74 -0.54 -7.95 -10.73
N GLY A 75 0.77 -7.66 -10.84
CA GLY A 75 1.45 -6.64 -10.05
C GLY A 75 0.88 -5.25 -10.26
N CYS A 76 0.58 -4.86 -11.50
CA CYS A 76 -0.10 -3.60 -11.80
C CYS A 76 -1.49 -3.54 -11.14
N GLY A 77 -2.25 -4.64 -11.19
CA GLY A 77 -3.54 -4.77 -10.51
C GLY A 77 -3.44 -4.59 -8.99
N PHE A 78 -2.45 -5.21 -8.34
CA PHE A 78 -2.17 -5.01 -6.92
C PHE A 78 -1.78 -3.56 -6.60
N GLY A 79 -1.05 -2.89 -7.48
CA GLY A 79 -0.72 -1.47 -7.33
C GLY A 79 -1.95 -0.58 -7.34
N ILE A 80 -2.91 -0.83 -8.24
CA ILE A 80 -4.19 -0.13 -8.30
C ILE A 80 -5.04 -0.44 -7.06
N ALA A 81 -5.17 -1.71 -6.71
CA ALA A 81 -5.93 -2.15 -5.54
C ALA A 81 -5.40 -1.52 -4.25
N ARG A 82 -4.08 -1.49 -4.07
CA ARG A 82 -3.42 -0.81 -2.94
C ARG A 82 -3.87 0.65 -2.83
N ALA A 83 -3.79 1.38 -3.93
CA ALA A 83 -4.13 2.80 -3.96
C ALA A 83 -5.60 3.04 -3.60
N LEU A 84 -6.51 2.21 -4.11
CA LEU A 84 -7.94 2.27 -3.78
C LEU A 84 -8.20 1.94 -2.30
N VAL A 85 -7.55 0.91 -1.75
CA VAL A 85 -7.70 0.55 -0.33
C VAL A 85 -7.19 1.67 0.56
N ILE A 86 -6.05 2.29 0.24
CA ILE A 86 -5.53 3.43 1.00
C ILE A 86 -6.54 4.60 0.97
N ILE A 87 -7.07 4.94 -0.20
CA ILE A 87 -8.10 5.99 -0.31
C ILE A 87 -9.32 5.66 0.57
N ALA A 88 -9.88 4.46 0.43
CA ALA A 88 -11.05 4.03 1.19
C ALA A 88 -10.81 4.06 2.71
N TYR A 89 -9.64 3.58 3.12
CA TYR A 89 -9.22 3.56 4.52
C TYR A 89 -9.17 4.97 5.14
N PHE A 90 -8.53 5.92 4.45
CA PHE A 90 -8.48 7.32 4.93
C PHE A 90 -9.86 7.99 4.94
N PHE A 91 -10.73 7.68 3.98
CA PHE A 91 -12.11 8.16 3.99
C PHE A 91 -12.91 7.67 5.21
N MET A 92 -12.75 6.39 5.58
CA MET A 92 -13.45 5.81 6.73
C MET A 92 -13.01 6.44 8.07
N ILE A 93 -11.71 6.70 8.23
CA ILE A 93 -11.17 7.25 9.49
C ILE A 93 -11.41 8.74 9.62
N SER A 94 -11.42 9.46 8.50
CA SER A 94 -11.54 10.91 8.50
C SER A 94 -12.99 11.38 8.53
N ASP A 95 -13.97 10.48 8.59
CA ASP A 95 -15.42 10.78 8.46
C ASP A 95 -15.73 11.76 7.30
N GLY A 96 -15.05 11.56 6.16
CA GLY A 96 -15.17 12.44 4.98
C GLY A 96 -14.36 13.74 5.00
N GLY A 97 -13.48 13.96 5.97
CA GLY A 97 -12.56 15.10 6.04
C GLY A 97 -12.54 15.85 7.38
N ILE A 98 -13.35 15.45 8.35
CA ILE A 98 -13.40 16.05 9.68
C ILE A 98 -12.96 15.02 10.71
N PHE A 99 -11.78 15.24 11.29
CA PHE A 99 -11.28 14.40 12.37
C PHE A 99 -11.73 15.01 13.70
N SER A 100 -12.65 14.33 14.40
CA SER A 100 -13.15 14.78 15.71
C SER A 100 -12.64 13.86 16.83
N VAL A 101 -12.07 14.48 17.87
CA VAL A 101 -11.59 13.78 19.06
C VAL A 101 -12.19 14.45 20.28
N THR A 102 -12.85 13.65 21.11
CA THR A 102 -13.32 14.12 22.43
C THR A 102 -12.22 13.86 23.45
N LEU A 103 -11.60 14.93 23.94
CA LEU A 103 -10.58 14.85 24.98
C LEU A 103 -11.21 15.19 26.33
N PRO A 104 -11.19 14.27 27.31
CA PRO A 104 -11.52 14.60 28.67
C PRO A 104 -10.36 15.41 29.28
N ILE A 105 -10.56 16.71 29.47
CA ILE A 105 -9.60 17.57 30.20
C ILE A 105 -10.21 17.85 31.57
N SER A 106 -9.74 17.12 32.58
CA SER A 106 -10.27 17.16 33.95
C SER A 106 -11.77 16.80 34.00
N GLU A 107 -12.65 17.73 34.38
CA GLU A 107 -14.10 17.52 34.49
C GLU A 107 -14.89 18.03 33.28
N VAL A 108 -14.21 18.53 32.23
CA VAL A 108 -14.84 19.08 31.03
C VAL A 108 -14.43 18.27 29.80
N THR A 109 -15.42 17.76 29.07
CA THR A 109 -15.22 17.12 27.77
C THR A 109 -15.09 18.21 26.69
N VAL A 110 -13.89 18.34 26.12
CA VAL A 110 -13.66 19.24 24.98
C VAL A 110 -13.69 18.41 23.70
N ASN A 111 -14.59 18.76 22.79
CA ASN A 111 -14.62 18.17 21.46
C ASN A 111 -13.74 19.00 20.53
N LEU A 112 -12.61 18.42 20.10
CA LEU A 112 -11.71 19.01 19.12
C LEU A 112 -12.04 18.44 17.74
N ALA A 113 -12.58 19.28 16.86
CA ALA A 113 -12.78 18.94 15.46
C ALA A 113 -11.72 19.65 14.61
N VAL A 114 -10.95 18.88 13.83
CA VAL A 114 -9.95 19.39 12.90
C VAL A 114 -10.39 19.04 11.48
N ASP A 115 -10.49 20.05 10.63
CA ASP A 115 -10.70 19.85 9.20
C ASP A 115 -9.40 19.38 8.55
N ILE A 116 -9.39 18.12 8.12
CA ILE A 116 -8.29 17.45 7.43
C ILE A 116 -8.61 17.20 5.96
N SER A 117 -9.63 17.85 5.39
CA SER A 117 -10.08 17.66 4.02
C SER A 117 -8.96 17.91 3.00
N ILE A 118 -8.10 18.90 3.23
CA ILE A 118 -6.94 19.20 2.37
C ILE A 118 -5.95 18.04 2.37
N PHE A 119 -5.70 17.44 3.53
CA PHE A 119 -4.81 16.29 3.65
C PHE A 119 -5.40 15.07 2.95
N LEU A 120 -6.70 14.81 3.14
CA LEU A 120 -7.40 13.73 2.45
C LEU A 120 -7.36 13.92 0.93
N LEU A 121 -7.54 15.15 0.44
CA LEU A 121 -7.39 15.48 -0.98
C LEU A 121 -5.98 15.15 -1.49
N MET A 122 -4.92 15.52 -0.74
CA MET A 122 -3.55 15.17 -1.11
C MET A 122 -3.34 13.66 -1.21
N VAL A 123 -3.83 12.90 -0.22
CA VAL A 123 -3.75 11.43 -0.21
C VAL A 123 -4.47 10.86 -1.44
N VAL A 124 -5.66 11.35 -1.74
CA VAL A 124 -6.44 10.93 -2.92
C VAL A 124 -5.69 11.24 -4.21
N SER A 125 -5.15 12.44 -4.37
CA SER A 125 -4.41 12.84 -5.57
C SER A 125 -3.17 11.98 -5.80
N VAL A 126 -2.37 11.71 -4.77
CA VAL A 126 -1.17 10.87 -4.88
C VAL A 126 -1.53 9.43 -5.26
N ASN A 127 -2.61 8.89 -4.68
CA ASN A 127 -3.07 7.53 -5.00
C ASN A 127 -3.69 7.43 -6.40
N LEU A 128 -4.40 8.45 -6.88
CA LEU A 128 -4.86 8.55 -8.27
C LEU A 128 -3.69 8.55 -9.25
N LEU A 129 -2.62 9.29 -8.96
CA LEU A 129 -1.42 9.28 -9.78
C LEU A 129 -0.75 7.88 -9.79
N ALA A 130 -0.73 7.21 -8.64
CA ALA A 130 -0.24 5.83 -8.55
C ALA A 130 -1.10 4.87 -9.41
N ILE A 131 -2.42 5.02 -9.41
CA ILE A 131 -3.34 4.24 -10.27
C ILE A 131 -3.01 4.50 -11.74
N ALA A 132 -2.91 5.76 -12.16
CA ALA A 132 -2.57 6.11 -13.53
C ALA A 132 -1.24 5.49 -13.98
N LYS A 133 -0.22 5.53 -13.12
CA LYS A 133 1.09 4.90 -13.39
C LYS A 133 0.97 3.39 -13.58
N ASN A 134 0.26 2.69 -12.69
CA ASN A 134 0.08 1.24 -12.79
C ASN A 134 -0.76 0.84 -14.01
N LEU A 135 -1.75 1.66 -14.39
CA LEU A 135 -2.52 1.46 -15.62
C LEU A 135 -1.63 1.59 -16.87
N LEU A 136 -0.79 2.63 -16.92
CA LEU A 136 0.12 2.83 -18.04
C LEU A 136 1.11 1.66 -18.17
N GLU A 137 1.68 1.20 -17.05
CA GLU A 137 2.56 0.02 -17.02
C GLU A 137 1.85 -1.24 -17.53
N ALA A 138 0.60 -1.47 -17.12
CA ALA A 138 -0.19 -2.60 -17.60
C ALA A 138 -0.43 -2.54 -19.12
N ILE A 139 -0.74 -1.35 -19.65
CA ILE A 139 -0.91 -1.15 -21.10
C ILE A 139 0.40 -1.45 -21.83
N THR A 140 1.54 -0.94 -21.35
CA THR A 140 2.85 -1.22 -21.96
C THR A 140 3.15 -2.72 -22.01
N ILE A 141 2.92 -3.45 -20.92
CA ILE A 141 3.12 -4.91 -20.87
C ILE A 141 2.21 -5.64 -21.87
N LEU A 142 0.96 -5.21 -22.00
CA LEU A 142 0.00 -5.80 -22.95
C LEU A 142 0.39 -5.51 -24.40
N THR A 143 0.84 -4.29 -24.70
CA THR A 143 1.29 -3.90 -26.04
C THR A 143 2.53 -4.68 -26.46
N GLU A 144 3.53 -4.77 -25.59
CA GLU A 144 4.77 -5.52 -25.87
C GLU A 144 4.47 -6.98 -26.21
N LYS A 145 3.58 -7.63 -25.44
CA LYS A 145 3.14 -8.99 -25.69
C LYS A 145 2.39 -9.14 -27.02
N SER A 146 1.55 -8.18 -27.39
CA SER A 146 0.84 -8.18 -28.68
C SER A 146 1.79 -8.05 -29.87
N THR A 147 2.83 -7.24 -29.73
CA THR A 147 3.83 -7.01 -30.78
C THR A 147 4.69 -8.26 -31.00
N GLU A 148 5.11 -8.95 -29.95
CA GLU A 148 5.88 -10.21 -30.03
C GLU A 148 5.09 -11.35 -30.73
N ILE A 149 3.78 -11.41 -30.50
CA ILE A 149 2.89 -12.38 -31.17
C ILE A 149 2.78 -12.07 -32.67
N ASN A 150 2.74 -10.79 -33.06
CA ASN A 150 2.65 -10.41 -34.48
C ASN A 150 3.92 -10.78 -35.26
N PHE A 151 5.11 -10.57 -34.68
CA PHE A 151 6.38 -10.92 -35.32
C PHE A 151 6.62 -12.43 -35.47
N THR A 152 6.08 -13.25 -34.57
CA THR A 152 6.16 -14.72 -34.68
C THR A 152 5.18 -15.29 -35.71
N GLN A 153 4.07 -14.61 -36.01
CA GLN A 153 3.15 -14.97 -37.09
C GLN A 153 3.64 -14.55 -38.49
N VAL A 154 4.31 -13.41 -38.62
CA VAL A 154 4.82 -12.91 -39.93
C VAL A 154 6.05 -13.70 -40.43
N ARG A 155 6.71 -14.47 -39.55
CA ARG A 155 7.91 -15.26 -39.87
C ARG A 155 7.63 -16.75 -40.18
N ARG A 156 6.37 -17.15 -40.27
CA ARG A 156 5.91 -18.46 -40.77
C ARG A 156 5.23 -18.27 -42.12
#